data_AF-A0A7S2FS34-F1
#
_entry.id   AF-A0A7S2FS34-F1
#
_cell.length_a   1.000
_cell.length_b   1.000
_cell.length_c   1.000
_cell.angle_alpha   90.00
_cell.angle_beta   90.00
_cell.angle_gamma   90.00
#
_symmetry.space_group_name_H-M   'P 1'
#
loop_
_entity.id
_entity.type
_entity.pdbx_description
1 polymer ?
#
loop_
_entity_poly.entity_id
_entity_poly.type
_entity_poly.pdbx_seq_one_letter_code
_entity_poly.pdbx_strand_id
1 'polypeptide(L)'
;FTYVYVKDAAKAIVRAAEKEGNGGGERYLVGDQRLVTNEFYDLIAEISGTPRPRFEVPAWLALSSGVVSSWWGRRVTGTTPTAPADLVRTAVGGNFLFDVSKSKSELGMTYTPVGVALKEAVEYIRESESQAPA
;
A
#
# COMPACT_ATOMS: atom_id res chain seq x y z
N PHE A 1 -2.83 -8.41 -1.73
CA PHE A 1 -2.32 -7.58 -0.62
C PHE A 1 -3.46 -7.26 0.34
N THR A 2 -3.19 -7.14 1.64
CA THR A 2 -4.08 -6.51 2.61
C THR A 2 -3.83 -4.99 2.60
N TYR A 3 -4.87 -4.21 2.33
CA TYR A 3 -4.80 -2.75 2.30
C TYR A 3 -5.30 -2.14 3.60
N VAL A 4 -4.77 -0.96 3.94
CA VAL A 4 -5.19 -0.15 5.08
C VAL A 4 -5.27 1.32 4.65
N TYR A 5 -6.33 1.99 5.07
CA TYR A 5 -6.46 3.43 4.88
C TYR A 5 -5.54 4.18 5.85
N VAL A 6 -4.83 5.20 5.38
CA VAL A 6 -3.80 5.90 6.18
C VAL A 6 -4.34 6.48 7.49
N LYS A 7 -5.55 7.05 7.49
CA LYS A 7 -6.16 7.60 8.71
C LYS A 7 -6.50 6.48 9.72
N ASP A 8 -6.81 5.28 9.25
CA ASP A 8 -7.07 4.15 10.14
C ASP A 8 -5.78 3.50 10.65
N ALA A 9 -4.72 3.50 9.85
CA ALA A 9 -3.39 3.14 10.35
C ALA A 9 -2.95 4.08 11.48
N ALA A 10 -3.14 5.39 11.32
CA ALA A 10 -2.87 6.38 12.37
C ALA A 10 -3.71 6.12 13.63
N LYS A 11 -5.02 5.89 13.50
CA LYS A 11 -5.90 5.53 14.63
C LYS A 11 -5.43 4.25 15.33
N ALA A 12 -5.03 3.23 14.58
CA ALA A 12 -4.55 1.98 15.17
C ALA A 12 -3.26 2.18 15.97
N ILE A 13 -2.34 3.01 15.48
CA ILE A 13 -1.10 3.36 16.20
C ILE A 13 -1.45 4.06 17.52
N VAL A 14 -2.32 5.07 17.49
CA VAL A 14 -2.74 5.81 18.69
C VAL A 14 -3.41 4.87 19.69
N ARG A 15 -4.38 4.06 19.25
CA ARG A 15 -5.08 3.13 20.14
C ARG A 15 -4.17 2.06 20.71
N ALA A 16 -3.21 1.56 19.94
CA ALA A 16 -2.21 0.65 20.47
C ALA A 16 -1.35 1.34 21.54
N ALA A 17 -0.94 2.59 21.32
CA ALA A 17 -0.16 3.33 22.31
C ALA A 17 -0.93 3.62 23.61
N GLU A 18 -2.24 3.87 23.51
CA GLU A 18 -3.12 4.22 24.64
C GLU A 18 -3.74 3.02 25.34
N LYS A 19 -3.66 1.81 24.75
CA LYS A 19 -4.24 0.59 25.32
C LYS A 19 -3.56 0.25 26.65
N GLU A 20 -4.34 0.21 27.71
CA GLU A 20 -3.86 -0.21 29.03
C GLU A 20 -3.30 -1.65 28.98
N GLY A 21 -2.17 -1.87 29.66
CA GLY A 21 -1.47 -3.16 29.65
C GLY A 21 -0.68 -3.47 28.37
N ASN A 22 -0.63 -2.56 27.39
CA ASN A 22 0.11 -2.73 26.13
C ASN A 22 1.61 -2.33 26.24
N GLY A 23 2.21 -2.51 27.43
CA GLY A 23 3.49 -1.92 27.84
C GLY A 23 4.79 -2.55 27.30
N GLY A 24 4.73 -3.44 26.31
CA GLY A 24 5.93 -3.93 25.62
C GLY A 24 5.84 -5.40 25.19
N GLY A 25 5.55 -5.65 23.91
CA GLY A 25 5.63 -6.98 23.31
C GLY A 25 4.52 -7.29 22.32
N GLU A 26 3.38 -6.59 22.44
CA GLU A 26 2.24 -6.81 21.57
C GLU A 26 2.48 -6.28 20.16
N ARG A 27 2.04 -7.08 19.19
CA ARG A 27 2.08 -6.75 17.76
C ARG A 27 0.68 -6.84 17.20
N TYR A 28 0.32 -5.85 16.39
CA TYR A 28 -0.96 -5.78 15.70
C TYR A 28 -0.73 -5.64 14.21
N LEU A 29 -1.44 -6.44 13.42
CA LEU A 29 -1.53 -6.26 11.99
C LEU A 29 -2.77 -5.42 11.70
N VAL A 30 -2.63 -4.42 10.84
CA VAL A 30 -3.67 -3.44 10.55
C VAL A 30 -4.01 -3.44 9.06
N GLY A 31 -5.29 -3.34 8.76
CA GLY A 31 -5.86 -3.47 7.42
C GLY A 31 -7.12 -4.32 7.47
N ASP A 32 -7.79 -4.49 6.34
CA ASP A 32 -8.96 -5.38 6.28
C ASP A 32 -9.19 -5.94 4.89
N GLN A 33 -9.40 -5.06 3.92
CA GLN A 33 -9.69 -5.49 2.56
C GLN A 33 -8.45 -6.11 1.91
N ARG A 34 -8.62 -7.36 1.51
CA ARG A 34 -7.67 -8.12 0.71
C ARG A 34 -8.10 -7.97 -0.74
N LEU A 35 -7.20 -7.44 -1.57
CA LEU A 35 -7.40 -7.37 -3.01
C LEU A 35 -6.21 -7.98 -3.71
N VAL A 36 -6.47 -8.66 -4.82
CA VAL A 36 -5.43 -8.97 -5.80
C VAL A 36 -5.13 -7.73 -6.64
N THR A 37 -3.95 -7.71 -7.28
CA THR A 37 -3.47 -6.59 -8.09
C THR A 37 -4.52 -6.12 -9.12
N ASN A 38 -5.22 -7.08 -9.74
CA ASN A 38 -6.24 -6.83 -10.73
C ASN A 38 -7.47 -6.09 -10.15
N GLU A 39 -8.00 -6.53 -9.02
CA GLU A 39 -9.14 -5.90 -8.34
C GLU A 39 -8.79 -4.48 -7.86
N PHE A 40 -7.55 -4.28 -7.39
CA PHE A 40 -7.07 -2.95 -7.01
C PHE A 40 -7.07 -1.98 -8.19
N TYR A 41 -6.58 -2.41 -9.36
CA TYR A 41 -6.61 -1.58 -10.56
C TYR A 41 -8.02 -1.39 -11.13
N ASP A 42 -8.90 -2.38 -11.00
CA ASP A 42 -10.32 -2.24 -11.37
C ASP A 42 -10.99 -1.14 -10.55
N LEU A 43 -10.81 -1.14 -9.23
CA LEU A 43 -11.35 -0.10 -8.35
C LEU A 43 -10.82 1.29 -8.70
N ILE A 44 -9.52 1.41 -9.00
CA ILE A 44 -8.96 2.69 -9.43
C ILE A 44 -9.63 3.15 -10.73
N ALA A 45 -9.71 2.29 -11.73
CA ALA A 45 -10.30 2.62 -13.04
C ALA A 45 -11.77 3.05 -12.93
N GLU A 46 -12.54 2.37 -12.07
CA GLU A 46 -13.94 2.73 -11.77
C GLU A 46 -14.03 4.13 -11.16
N ILE A 47 -13.19 4.44 -10.17
CA ILE A 47 -13.20 5.71 -9.44
C ILE A 47 -12.66 6.87 -10.29
N SER A 48 -11.56 6.63 -11.04
CA SER A 48 -10.87 7.64 -11.83
C SER A 48 -11.50 7.87 -13.21
N GLY A 49 -12.33 6.93 -13.70
CA GLY A 49 -12.81 6.93 -15.07
C GLY A 49 -11.70 6.71 -16.12
N THR A 50 -10.51 6.31 -15.71
CA THR A 50 -9.38 6.06 -16.62
C THR A 50 -9.29 4.57 -17.00
N PRO A 51 -8.76 4.24 -18.18
CA PRO A 51 -8.65 2.85 -18.59
C PRO A 51 -7.70 2.09 -17.67
N ARG A 52 -8.12 0.88 -17.28
CA ARG A 52 -7.29 -0.05 -16.50
C ARG A 52 -6.02 -0.45 -17.27
N PRO A 53 -4.87 -0.60 -16.60
CA PRO A 53 -3.68 -1.21 -17.20
C PRO A 53 -3.99 -2.63 -17.70
N ARG A 54 -3.76 -2.87 -19.00
CA ARG A 54 -4.08 -4.16 -19.65
C ARG A 54 -2.95 -5.18 -19.59
N PHE A 55 -1.74 -4.74 -19.26
CA PHE A 55 -0.55 -5.58 -19.29
C PHE A 55 -0.04 -5.80 -17.88
N GLU A 56 -0.02 -7.06 -17.46
CA GLU A 56 0.66 -7.47 -16.24
C GLU A 56 2.16 -7.61 -16.53
N VAL A 57 2.99 -6.95 -15.72
CA VAL A 57 4.45 -7.06 -15.88
C VAL A 57 4.88 -8.45 -15.41
N PRO A 58 5.54 -9.26 -16.26
CA PRO A 58 6.00 -10.57 -15.84
C PRO A 58 6.95 -10.48 -14.64
N ALA A 59 6.79 -11.40 -13.69
CA ALA A 59 7.56 -11.40 -12.44
C ALA A 59 9.09 -11.34 -12.65
N TRP A 60 9.61 -12.04 -13.66
CA TRP A 60 11.04 -12.03 -13.99
C TRP A 60 11.53 -10.66 -14.48
N LEU A 61 10.70 -9.95 -15.25
CA LEU A 61 10.97 -8.59 -15.72
C LEU A 61 11.00 -7.61 -14.55
N ALA A 62 10.01 -7.70 -13.66
CA ALA A 62 9.97 -6.88 -12.45
C ALA A 62 11.20 -7.14 -11.55
N LEU A 63 11.55 -8.41 -11.30
CA LEU A 63 12.71 -8.76 -10.49
C LEU A 63 14.01 -8.25 -11.10
N SER A 64 14.16 -8.37 -12.42
CA SER A 64 15.35 -7.87 -13.13
C SER A 64 15.47 -6.35 -13.06
N SER A 65 14.36 -5.60 -13.17
CA SER A 65 14.37 -4.14 -13.05
C SER A 65 14.74 -3.68 -11.64
N GLY A 66 14.31 -4.40 -10.60
CA GLY A 66 14.72 -4.15 -9.21
C GLY A 66 16.22 -4.35 -8.97
N VAL A 67 16.84 -5.35 -9.60
CA VAL A 67 18.29 -5.59 -9.53
C VAL A 67 19.07 -4.50 -10.27
N VAL A 68 18.63 -4.13 -11.47
CA VAL A 68 19.31 -3.08 -12.27
C VAL A 68 19.18 -1.71 -11.59
N SER A 69 17.99 -1.35 -11.09
CA SER A 69 17.75 -0.06 -10.45
C SER A 69 18.50 0.08 -9.12
N SER A 70 18.58 -0.99 -8.33
CA SER A 70 19.35 -1.02 -7.08
C SER A 70 20.85 -0.97 -7.31
N TRP A 71 21.35 -1.63 -8.36
CA TRP A 71 22.75 -1.54 -8.76
C TRP A 71 23.12 -0.14 -9.24
N TRP A 72 22.26 0.48 -10.07
CA TRP A 72 22.45 1.83 -10.59
C TRP A 72 22.37 2.89 -9.48
N GLY A 73 21.37 2.80 -8.60
CA GLY A 73 21.19 3.72 -7.47
C GLY A 73 22.37 3.68 -6.49
N ARG A 74 22.92 2.49 -6.19
CA ARG A 74 24.11 2.36 -5.33
C ARG A 74 25.41 2.83 -5.96
N ARG A 75 25.58 2.67 -7.27
CA ARG A 75 26.88 2.88 -7.96
C ARG A 75 27.00 4.23 -8.65
N VAL A 76 25.90 4.86 -9.05
CA VAL A 76 25.92 6.00 -9.98
C VAL A 76 25.28 7.25 -9.38
N THR A 77 24.09 7.15 -8.79
CA THR A 77 23.30 8.33 -8.39
C THR A 77 23.18 8.56 -6.88
N GLY A 78 23.49 7.56 -6.04
CA GLY A 78 23.32 7.66 -4.58
C GLY A 78 21.85 7.78 -4.13
N THR A 79 20.91 7.64 -5.06
CA THR A 79 19.46 7.75 -4.82
C THR A 79 18.85 6.39 -4.53
N THR A 80 17.93 6.36 -3.55
CA THR A 80 17.14 5.16 -3.25
C THR A 80 16.28 4.80 -4.46
N PRO A 81 16.37 3.56 -4.99
CA PRO A 81 15.56 3.15 -6.13
C PRO A 81 14.07 3.20 -5.77
N THR A 82 13.24 3.68 -6.70
CA THR A 82 11.76 3.71 -6.54
C THR A 82 11.17 2.30 -6.37
N ALA A 83 11.84 1.28 -6.92
CA ALA A 83 11.48 -0.13 -6.79
C ALA A 83 12.70 -0.98 -6.41
N PRO A 84 13.07 -1.05 -5.11
CA PRO A 84 14.16 -1.91 -4.66
C PRO A 84 13.86 -3.39 -4.91
N ALA A 85 14.89 -4.19 -5.18
CA ALA A 85 14.74 -5.62 -5.47
C ALA A 85 13.97 -6.39 -4.38
N ASP A 86 14.16 -6.03 -3.10
CA ASP A 86 13.45 -6.66 -1.98
C ASP A 86 11.95 -6.33 -1.97
N LEU A 87 11.58 -5.10 -2.32
CA LEU A 87 10.18 -4.68 -2.46
C LEU A 87 9.51 -5.47 -3.60
N VAL A 88 10.19 -5.58 -4.75
CA VAL A 88 9.68 -6.33 -5.90
C VAL A 88 9.55 -7.81 -5.58
N ARG A 89 10.55 -8.40 -4.92
CA ARG A 89 10.53 -9.81 -4.53
C ARG A 89 9.38 -10.11 -3.57
N THR A 90 9.11 -9.20 -2.63
CA THR A 90 8.01 -9.37 -1.69
C THR A 90 6.64 -9.18 -2.35
N ALA A 91 6.53 -8.25 -3.31
CA ALA A 91 5.33 -8.06 -4.11
C ALA A 91 5.02 -9.29 -5.00
N VAL A 92 6.04 -9.85 -5.67
CA VAL A 92 5.91 -11.07 -6.49
C VAL A 92 5.59 -12.31 -5.65
N GLY A 93 6.13 -12.41 -4.43
CA GLY A 93 5.89 -13.55 -3.54
C GLY A 93 4.45 -13.69 -3.06
N GLY A 94 3.64 -12.63 -3.10
CA GLY A 94 2.21 -12.69 -2.73
C GLY A 94 1.94 -12.82 -1.22
N ASN A 95 2.96 -12.65 -0.36
CA ASN A 95 2.90 -12.98 1.07
C ASN A 95 2.20 -11.94 1.97
N PHE A 96 1.51 -10.94 1.43
CA PHE A 96 0.90 -9.88 2.24
C PHE A 96 -0.59 -10.10 2.53
N LEU A 97 -0.94 -11.33 2.92
CA LEU A 97 -2.27 -11.67 3.40
C LEU A 97 -2.15 -12.01 4.88
N PHE A 98 -2.80 -11.22 5.73
CA PHE A 98 -2.72 -11.42 7.18
C PHE A 98 -4.08 -11.33 7.85
N ASP A 99 -4.17 -11.97 9.01
CA ASP A 99 -5.31 -11.88 9.91
C ASP A 99 -5.22 -10.60 10.76
N VAL A 100 -6.33 -9.86 10.80
CA VAL A 100 -6.47 -8.58 11.49
C VAL A 100 -7.49 -8.66 12.63
N SER A 101 -7.90 -9.87 13.00
CA SER A 101 -8.92 -10.10 14.03
C SER A 101 -8.48 -9.51 15.36
N LYS A 102 -7.18 -9.57 15.67
CA LYS A 102 -6.60 -9.01 16.89
C LYS A 102 -6.75 -7.49 16.99
N SER A 103 -6.49 -6.75 15.93
CA SER A 103 -6.65 -5.28 15.96
C SER A 103 -8.13 -4.89 16.03
N LYS A 104 -9.03 -5.67 15.43
CA LYS A 104 -10.49 -5.48 15.57
C LYS A 104 -10.94 -5.72 17.01
N SER A 105 -10.54 -6.84 17.62
CA SER A 105 -11.00 -7.24 18.96
C SER A 105 -10.36 -6.43 20.07
N GLU A 106 -9.05 -6.19 20.02
CA GLU A 106 -8.32 -5.59 21.14
C GLU A 106 -8.14 -4.07 21.04
N LEU A 107 -8.10 -3.53 19.82
CA LEU A 107 -7.99 -2.08 19.58
C LEU A 107 -9.33 -1.46 19.14
N GLY A 108 -10.41 -2.26 19.07
CA GLY A 108 -11.73 -1.79 18.63
C GLY A 108 -11.71 -1.19 17.22
N MET A 109 -10.82 -1.67 16.35
CA MET A 109 -10.65 -1.11 15.01
C MET A 109 -11.83 -1.46 14.10
N THR A 110 -12.38 -0.44 13.45
CA THR A 110 -13.24 -0.56 12.28
C THR A 110 -12.51 0.09 11.12
N TYR A 111 -12.28 -0.67 10.05
CA TYR A 111 -11.50 -0.20 8.92
C TYR A 111 -12.39 0.38 7.83
N THR A 112 -11.95 1.50 7.28
CA THR A 112 -12.56 2.17 6.16
C THR A 112 -12.31 1.35 4.88
N PRO A 113 -13.32 1.15 4.02
CA PRO A 113 -13.13 0.48 2.74
C PRO A 113 -12.08 1.18 1.87
N VAL A 114 -11.27 0.41 1.15
CA VAL A 114 -10.16 0.95 0.34
C VAL A 114 -10.66 1.90 -0.75
N GLY A 115 -11.87 1.71 -1.26
CA GLY A 115 -12.47 2.59 -2.27
C GLY A 115 -12.60 4.04 -1.79
N VAL A 116 -12.83 4.27 -0.49
CA VAL A 116 -12.86 5.62 0.08
C VAL A 116 -11.48 6.27 0.01
N ALA A 117 -10.43 5.52 0.37
CA ALA A 117 -9.05 5.98 0.30
C ALA A 117 -8.62 6.27 -1.14
N LEU A 118 -8.99 5.40 -2.08
CA LEU A 118 -8.71 5.58 -3.51
C LEU A 118 -9.42 6.82 -4.07
N LYS A 119 -10.68 7.05 -3.67
CA LYS A 119 -11.42 8.25 -4.07
C LYS A 119 -10.73 9.53 -3.61
N GLU A 120 -10.37 9.61 -2.32
CA GLU A 120 -9.63 10.76 -1.79
C GLU A 120 -8.30 10.99 -2.55
N ALA A 121 -7.56 9.91 -2.86
CA ALA A 121 -6.31 10.00 -3.60
C ALA A 121 -6.51 10.51 -5.04
N VAL A 122 -7.54 10.01 -5.74
CA VAL A 122 -7.87 10.45 -7.11
C VAL A 122 -8.29 11.92 -7.12
N GLU A 123 -9.11 12.35 -6.15
CA GLU A 123 -9.51 13.76 -6.00
C GLU A 123 -8.30 14.66 -5.75
N TYR A 124 -7.42 14.28 -4.82
CA TYR A 124 -6.18 15.00 -4.55
C TYR A 124 -5.28 15.16 -5.79
N ILE A 125 -5.08 14.08 -6.56
CA ILE A 125 -4.26 14.13 -7.78
C ILE A 125 -4.87 15.09 -8.80
N ARG A 126 -6.19 15.00 -9.05
CA ARG A 126 -6.87 15.90 -9.99
C ARG A 126 -6.76 17.36 -9.59
N GLU A 127 -6.90 17.66 -8.31
CA GLU A 127 -6.71 19.01 -7.79
C GLU A 127 -5.27 19.50 -7.96
N SER A 128 -4.28 18.63 -7.71
CA SER A 128 -2.86 18.96 -7.85
C SER A 128 -2.45 19.21 -9.31
N GLU A 129 -2.99 18.44 -10.26
CA GLU A 129 -2.76 18.63 -11.70
C GLU A 129 -3.42 19.92 -12.21
N SER A 130 -4.60 20.27 -11.69
CA SER A 130 -5.27 21.55 -12.02
C SER A 130 -4.51 22.79 -11.53
N GLN A 131 -3.58 22.62 -10.58
CA GLN A 131 -2.79 23.71 -10.00
C GLN A 131 -1.35 23.76 -10.52
N ALA A 132 -0.93 22.80 -11.36
CA ALA A 132 0.40 22.81 -11.97
C ALA A 132 0.50 23.90 -13.05
N PRO A 133 1.53 24.78 -13.02
CA PRO A 133 1.75 25.72 -14.11
C PRO A 133 2.05 24.98 -15.41
N ALA A 134 1.42 25.44 -16.51
CA ALA A 134 1.58 24.90 -17.86
C ALA A 134 3.03 25.05 -18.40
#